data_AF-A0A2E1U596-F1
#
_entry.id   AF-A0A2E1U596-F1
#
_cell.length_a   1.000
_cell.length_b   1.000
_cell.length_c   1.000
_cell.angle_alpha   90.00
_cell.angle_beta   90.00
_cell.angle_gamma   90.00
#
_symmetry.space_group_name_H-M   'P 1'
#
loop_
_entity.id
_entity.type
_entity.pdbx_description
1 polymer ?
#
loop_
_entity_poly.entity_id
_entity_poly.type
_entity_poly.pdbx_seq_one_letter_code
_entity_poly.pdbx_strand_id
1 'polypeptide(L)' 'MRDTHPDVLGAARKYAEGKIAVHKTNIDVYVENPSGIGEHSDIVEAVIEELKKVAEWEDVIESIDNNW' A
#
# COMPACT_ATOMS: atom_id res chain seq x y z
N MET A 1 14.20 26.75 16.78
CA MET A 1 12.97 26.06 16.33
C MET A 1 13.41 25.11 15.22
N ARG A 2 13.24 23.79 15.39
CA ARG A 2 13.73 22.78 14.42
C ARG A 2 12.77 22.71 13.25
N ASP A 3 13.10 23.41 12.17
CA ASP A 3 12.33 23.51 10.92
C ASP A 3 12.84 22.51 9.86
N THR A 4 13.01 21.23 10.24
CA THR A 4 13.60 20.20 9.35
C THR A 4 12.73 18.96 9.14
N HIS A 5 11.45 18.99 9.56
CA HIS A 5 10.58 17.80 9.55
C HIS A 5 9.39 17.79 8.56
N PRO A 6 8.92 18.89 7.92
CA PRO A 6 7.78 18.79 7.01
C PRO A 6 8.09 18.03 5.71
N ASP A 7 9.33 18.10 5.19
CA ASP A 7 9.66 17.46 3.92
C ASP A 7 9.87 15.94 4.03
N VAL A 8 10.47 15.44 5.12
CA VAL A 8 10.81 14.02 5.24
C VAL A 8 9.58 13.17 5.54
N LEU A 9 8.76 13.58 6.52
CA LEU A 9 7.52 12.88 6.84
C LEU A 9 6.48 13.05 5.71
N GLY A 10 6.45 14.21 5.06
CA GLY A 10 5.65 14.42 3.85
C GLY A 10 6.08 13.52 2.69
N ALA A 11 7.39 13.32 2.47
CA ALA A 11 7.88 12.39 1.45
C ALA A 11 7.55 10.93 1.79
N ALA A 12 7.69 10.54 3.06
CA ALA A 12 7.31 9.20 3.53
C ALA A 12 5.81 8.92 3.34
N ARG A 13 4.94 9.89 3.67
CA ARG A 13 3.50 9.79 3.41
C ARG A 13 3.20 9.56 1.93
N LYS A 14 3.74 10.41 1.04
CA LYS A 14 3.51 10.28 -0.41
C LYS A 14 4.00 8.93 -0.96
N TYR A 15 5.11 8.42 -0.44
CA TYR A 15 5.60 7.10 -0.80
C TYR A 15 4.63 6.00 -0.37
N ALA A 16 4.14 6.04 0.88
CA ALA A 16 3.14 5.11 1.38
C ALA A 16 1.83 5.16 0.58
N GLU A 17 1.32 6.36 0.26
CA GLU A 17 0.14 6.56 -0.60
C GLU A 17 0.33 5.90 -1.98
N GLY A 18 1.49 6.10 -2.61
CA GLY A 18 1.82 5.47 -3.88
C GLY A 18 1.87 3.95 -3.79
N LYS A 19 2.42 3.40 -2.70
CA LYS A 19 2.44 1.96 -2.44
C LYS A 19 1.03 1.38 -2.25
N ILE A 20 0.16 2.06 -1.51
CA ILE A 20 -1.24 1.68 -1.35
C ILE A 20 -1.94 1.62 -2.71
N ALA A 21 -1.75 2.64 -3.56
CA ALA A 21 -2.34 2.69 -4.89
C ALA A 21 -1.91 1.50 -5.77
N VAL A 22 -0.63 1.12 -5.74
CA VAL A 22 -0.11 -0.06 -6.45
C VAL A 22 -0.80 -1.33 -5.97
N HIS A 23 -0.86 -1.55 -4.66
CA HIS A 23 -1.41 -2.79 -4.10
C HIS A 23 -2.92 -2.91 -4.31
N LYS A 24 -3.67 -1.80 -4.21
CA LYS A 24 -5.09 -1.76 -4.60
C LYS A 24 -5.30 -2.07 -6.08
N THR A 25 -4.48 -1.50 -6.96
CA THR A 25 -4.54 -1.81 -8.40
C THR A 25 -4.28 -3.28 -8.69
N ASN A 26 -3.33 -3.91 -8.00
CA ASN A 26 -3.07 -5.35 -8.15
C ASN A 26 -4.29 -6.19 -7.73
N ILE A 27 -4.94 -5.83 -6.61
CA ILE A 27 -6.19 -6.49 -6.17
C ILE A 27 -7.27 -6.36 -7.23
N ASP A 28 -7.48 -5.16 -7.78
CA ASP A 28 -8.49 -4.92 -8.83
C ASP A 28 -8.22 -5.81 -10.05
N VAL A 29 -6.95 -5.93 -10.48
CA VAL A 29 -6.58 -6.84 -11.59
C VAL A 29 -6.91 -8.29 -11.27
N TYR A 30 -6.61 -8.77 -10.05
CA TYR A 30 -6.94 -10.14 -9.64
C TYR A 30 -8.45 -10.40 -9.59
N VAL A 31 -9.25 -9.41 -9.22
CA VAL A 31 -10.71 -9.52 -9.10
C VAL A 31 -11.41 -9.41 -10.46
N GLU A 32 -11.02 -8.45 -11.29
CA GLU A 32 -11.71 -8.13 -12.54
C GLU A 32 -11.22 -8.94 -13.74
N ASN A 33 -9.94 -9.34 -13.76
CA ASN A 33 -9.36 -10.06 -14.89
C ASN A 33 -8.30 -11.08 -14.45
N PRO A 34 -8.70 -12.20 -13.81
CA PRO A 34 -7.76 -13.22 -13.33
C PRO A 34 -7.02 -13.98 -14.44
N SER A 35 -7.42 -13.82 -15.70
CA SER A 35 -6.86 -14.48 -16.88
C SER A 35 -5.42 -13.99 -17.15
N GLY A 36 -4.45 -14.91 -17.06
CA GLY A 36 -3.04 -14.68 -17.46
C GLY A 36 -2.05 -14.37 -16.33
N ILE A 37 -2.50 -13.96 -15.14
CA ILE A 37 -1.64 -13.78 -13.95
C ILE A 37 -1.86 -14.91 -12.92
N GLY A 38 -3.06 -15.51 -12.92
CA GLY A 38 -3.51 -16.52 -11.96
C GLY A 38 -3.49 -17.97 -12.43
N GLU A 39 -2.82 -18.33 -13.54
CA GLU A 39 -2.83 -19.73 -14.00
C GLU A 39 -2.11 -20.71 -13.04
N HIS A 40 -1.36 -20.19 -12.06
CA HIS A 40 -0.64 -21.01 -11.07
C HIS A 40 -0.69 -20.53 -9.60
N SER A 41 -1.26 -19.35 -9.30
CA SER A 41 -1.31 -18.79 -7.95
C SER A 41 -2.71 -18.92 -7.37
N ASP A 42 -2.83 -19.34 -6.11
CA ASP A 42 -4.10 -19.20 -5.37
C ASP A 42 -4.47 -17.71 -5.33
N ILE A 43 -5.49 -17.32 -6.11
CA ILE A 43 -5.92 -15.92 -6.28
C ILE A 43 -6.31 -15.31 -4.94
N VAL A 44 -6.91 -16.10 -4.04
CA VAL A 44 -7.30 -15.63 -2.72
C VAL A 44 -6.07 -15.34 -1.88
N GLU A 45 -5.07 -16.22 -1.91
CA GLU A 45 -3.80 -16.00 -1.22
C GLU A 45 -3.09 -14.74 -1.75
N ALA A 46 -3.04 -14.55 -3.07
CA ALA A 46 -2.45 -13.37 -3.68
C ALA A 46 -3.18 -12.07 -3.27
N VAL A 47 -4.51 -12.06 -3.25
CA VAL A 47 -5.29 -10.91 -2.77
C VAL A 47 -5.04 -10.63 -1.29
N ILE A 48 -4.92 -11.68 -0.45
CA ILE A 48 -4.60 -11.53 0.97
C ILE A 48 -3.21 -10.92 1.16
N GLU A 49 -2.21 -11.31 0.36
CA GLU A 49 -0.88 -10.72 0.42
C GLU A 49 -0.87 -9.24 0.03
N GLU A 50 -1.62 -8.85 -1.00
CA GLU A 50 -1.73 -7.44 -1.37
C GLU A 50 -2.49 -6.62 -0.31
N LEU A 51 -3.55 -7.18 0.30
CA LEU A 51 -4.27 -6.52 1.40
C LEU A 51 -3.37 -6.31 2.64
N LYS A 52 -2.52 -7.28 2.98
CA LYS A 52 -1.54 -7.13 4.08
C LYS A 52 -0.57 -5.98 3.80
N LYS A 53 -0.11 -5.83 2.55
CA LYS A 53 0.76 -4.72 2.15
C LYS A 53 0.03 -3.38 2.24
N VAL A 54 -1.23 -3.31 1.84
CA VAL A 54 -2.06 -2.10 2.01
C VAL A 54 -2.12 -1.71 3.49
N ALA A 55 -2.45 -2.66 4.37
CA ALA A 55 -2.55 -2.41 5.81
C ALA A 55 -1.21 -1.90 6.40
N GLU A 56 -0.07 -2.49 6.00
CA GLU A 56 1.26 -2.04 6.43
C GLU A 56 1.52 -0.56 6.09
N TRP A 57 1.14 -0.12 4.89
CA TRP A 57 1.32 1.28 4.48
C TRP A 57 0.29 2.23 5.11
N GLU A 58 -0.93 1.75 5.38
CA GLU A 58 -1.93 2.50 6.13
C GLU A 58 -1.46 2.76 7.57
N ASP A 59 -0.86 1.77 8.24
CA ASP A 59 -0.27 1.91 9.58
C ASP A 59 0.88 2.94 9.60
N VAL A 60 1.68 3.03 8.53
CA VAL A 60 2.73 4.07 8.40
C VAL A 60 2.11 5.46 8.35
N ILE A 61 1.06 5.63 7.55
CA ILE A 61 0.35 6.91 7.42
C ILE A 61 -0.30 7.30 8.75
N GLU A 62 -0.96 6.35 9.41
CA GLU A 62 -1.57 6.55 10.73
C GLU A 62 -0.50 6.93 11.77
N SER A 63 0.66 6.26 11.74
CA SER A 63 1.77 6.56 12.64
C SER A 63 2.29 7.98 12.45
N ILE A 64 2.31 8.48 11.20
CA ILE A 64 2.68 9.86 10.90
C ILE A 64 1.60 10.83 11.41
N ASP A 65 0.31 10.54 11.18
CA ASP A 65 -0.79 11.44 11.56
C ASP A 65 -1.00 11.54 13.08
N ASN A 66 -0.76 10.45 13.81
CA ASN A 66 -1.10 10.36 15.24
C ASN A 66 0.07 10.63 16.17
N ASN A 67 1.32 10.49 15.71
CA ASN A 67 2.50 10.58 16.59
C ASN A 67 3.47 11.71 16.25
N TRP A 68 3.23 12.47 15.17
CA TRP A 68 4.13 13.53 14.69
C TRP A 68 3.35 14.77 14.25
#